data_AF-A0AA86UA06-F1
#
_entry.id   AF-A0AA86UA06-F1
#
_cell.length_a   1.000
_cell.length_b   1.000
_cell.length_c   1.000
_cell.angle_alpha   90.00
_cell.angle_beta   90.00
_cell.angle_gamma   90.00
#
_symmetry.space_group_name_H-M   'P 1'
#
loop_
_entity.id
_entity.type
_entity.pdbx_description
1 polymer ?
#
loop_
_entity_poly.entity_id
_entity_poly.type
_entity_poly.pdbx_seq_one_letter_code
_entity_poly.pdbx_strand_id
1 'polypeptide(L)'
;MDNWFSSVWMNDEETVNKLAPDNLCRVDETGQTALIHAARRGYANLVPILISEAKIQDPEGKTALMHAITCSQIDIVQLLLCETQIQDFDGWSVCTLWLRRISARLIYCVNPS
;
A
#
# COMPACT_ATOMS: atom_id res chain seq x y z
N MET A 1 -22.01 -11.89 -7.47
CA MET A 1 -20.77 -11.95 -6.66
C MET A 1 -19.85 -10.89 -7.22
N ASP A 2 -19.37 -9.97 -6.39
CA ASP A 2 -18.52 -8.86 -6.83
C ASP A 2 -17.21 -9.40 -7.44
N ASN A 3 -17.06 -9.24 -8.76
CA ASN A 3 -15.91 -9.73 -9.51
C ASN A 3 -14.63 -8.92 -9.24
N TRP A 4 -14.73 -7.73 -8.64
CA TRP A 4 -13.62 -6.80 -8.39
C TRP A 4 -12.62 -7.31 -7.35
N PHE A 5 -13.05 -7.61 -6.13
CA PHE A 5 -12.13 -8.13 -5.10
C PHE A 5 -11.65 -9.56 -5.43
N SER A 6 -12.50 -10.33 -6.12
CA SER A 6 -12.15 -11.66 -6.61
C SER A 6 -11.00 -11.62 -7.63
N SER A 7 -10.98 -10.66 -8.56
CA SER A 7 -9.87 -10.53 -9.53
C SER A 7 -8.57 -10.10 -8.86
N VAL A 8 -8.63 -9.20 -7.87
CA VAL A 8 -7.46 -8.80 -7.08
C VAL A 8 -6.88 -9.99 -6.32
N TRP A 9 -7.72 -10.88 -5.76
CA TRP A 9 -7.24 -12.08 -5.07
C TRP A 9 -6.60 -13.12 -6.00
N MET A 10 -7.02 -13.14 -7.27
CA MET A 10 -6.47 -14.01 -8.31
C MET A 10 -5.26 -13.39 -9.03
N ASN A 11 -4.88 -12.15 -8.71
CA ASN A 11 -3.83 -11.38 -9.40
C ASN A 11 -4.09 -11.25 -10.91
N ASP A 12 -5.36 -11.09 -11.30
CA ASP A 12 -5.77 -10.93 -12.69
C ASP A 12 -5.67 -9.45 -13.10
N GLU A 13 -4.52 -9.09 -13.67
CA GLU A 13 -4.20 -7.72 -14.11
C GLU A 13 -5.16 -7.20 -15.17
N GLU A 14 -5.56 -8.05 -16.13
CA GLU A 14 -6.38 -7.62 -17.27
C GLU A 14 -7.78 -7.22 -16.81
N THR A 15 -8.40 -8.02 -15.95
CA THR A 15 -9.72 -7.72 -15.40
C THR A 15 -9.67 -6.54 -14.43
N VAL A 16 -8.61 -6.43 -13.61
CA VAL A 16 -8.41 -5.27 -12.73
C VAL A 16 -8.27 -3.99 -13.56
N ASN A 17 -7.50 -4.00 -14.65
CA ASN A 17 -7.35 -2.83 -15.51
C ASN A 17 -8.67 -2.42 -16.18
N LYS A 18 -9.48 -3.39 -16.61
CA LYS A 18 -10.82 -3.12 -17.18
C LYS A 18 -11.80 -2.55 -16.16
N LEU A 19 -11.76 -3.02 -14.93
CA LEU A 19 -12.71 -2.68 -13.87
C LEU A 19 -12.25 -1.51 -12.99
N ALA A 20 -10.98 -1.11 -13.08
CA ALA A 20 -10.39 0.00 -12.34
C ALA A 20 -11.23 1.28 -12.42
N PRO A 21 -11.56 1.84 -13.60
CA PRO A 21 -12.23 3.15 -13.65
C PRO A 21 -13.55 3.22 -12.86
N ASP A 22 -14.28 2.12 -12.76
CA ASP A 22 -15.58 2.05 -12.08
C ASP A 22 -15.48 1.62 -10.60
N ASN A 23 -14.39 0.97 -10.19
CA ASN A 23 -14.25 0.37 -8.86
C ASN A 23 -13.09 0.94 -8.02
N LEU A 24 -12.36 1.92 -8.54
CA LEU A 24 -11.35 2.64 -7.78
C LEU A 24 -11.96 3.29 -6.53
N CYS A 25 -11.20 3.26 -5.44
CA CYS A 25 -11.56 3.75 -4.11
C CYS A 25 -12.66 2.93 -3.40
N ARG A 26 -13.09 1.78 -3.95
CA ARG A 26 -14.00 0.87 -3.24
C ARG A 26 -13.27 0.15 -2.11
N VAL A 27 -14.00 -0.04 -1.02
CA VAL A 27 -13.58 -0.86 0.12
C VAL A 27 -14.34 -2.18 0.15
N ASP A 28 -13.67 -3.23 0.60
CA ASP A 28 -14.24 -4.54 0.91
C ASP A 28 -15.11 -4.45 2.20
N GLU A 29 -15.80 -5.53 2.55
CA GLU A 29 -16.52 -5.74 3.80
C GLU A 29 -15.65 -5.48 5.04
N THR A 30 -14.33 -5.62 4.92
CA THR A 30 -13.36 -5.31 5.98
C THR A 30 -12.87 -3.86 5.97
N GLY A 31 -13.42 -3.01 5.10
CA GLY A 31 -12.98 -1.62 4.91
C GLY A 31 -11.65 -1.47 4.19
N GLN A 32 -11.11 -2.54 3.59
CA GLN A 32 -9.80 -2.51 2.90
C GLN A 32 -9.98 -2.24 1.41
N THR A 33 -9.12 -1.42 0.83
CA THR A 33 -9.12 -1.16 -0.62
C THR A 33 -8.43 -2.27 -1.40
N ALA A 34 -8.66 -2.30 -2.72
CA ALA A 34 -8.00 -3.24 -3.62
C ALA A 34 -6.46 -3.14 -3.53
N LEU A 35 -5.93 -1.92 -3.42
CA LEU A 35 -4.49 -1.70 -3.24
C LEU A 35 -3.97 -2.29 -1.91
N ILE A 36 -4.73 -2.23 -0.81
CA ILE A 36 -4.32 -2.83 0.47
C ILE A 36 -4.20 -4.35 0.34
N HIS A 37 -5.13 -5.00 -0.38
CA HIS A 37 -5.03 -6.43 -0.65
C HIS A 37 -3.82 -6.78 -1.52
N ALA A 38 -3.56 -6.00 -2.58
CA ALA A 38 -2.39 -6.18 -3.42
C ALA A 38 -1.08 -6.01 -2.63
N ALA A 39 -1.02 -4.97 -1.79
CA ALA A 39 0.10 -4.68 -0.90
C ALA A 39 0.37 -5.79 0.12
N ARG A 40 -0.68 -6.38 0.70
CA ARG A 40 -0.55 -7.49 1.64
C ARG A 40 -0.01 -8.75 0.96
N ARG A 41 -0.44 -9.00 -0.28
CA ARG A 41 -0.12 -10.22 -1.03
C ARG A 41 1.16 -10.15 -1.87
N GLY A 42 1.73 -8.97 -2.07
CA GLY A 42 2.93 -8.81 -2.92
C GLY A 42 2.61 -8.71 -4.41
N TYR A 43 1.39 -8.32 -4.78
CA TYR A 43 0.99 -8.12 -6.18
C TYR A 43 1.47 -6.78 -6.73
N ALA A 44 2.78 -6.68 -6.98
CA ALA A 44 3.43 -5.50 -7.55
C ALA A 44 2.82 -5.07 -8.90
N ASN A 45 2.35 -6.02 -9.72
CA ASN A 45 1.75 -5.77 -11.02
C ASN A 45 0.44 -4.96 -10.93
N LEU A 46 -0.30 -5.07 -9.82
CA LEU A 46 -1.56 -4.34 -9.61
C LEU A 46 -1.36 -2.95 -9.01
N VAL A 47 -0.20 -2.70 -8.39
CA VAL A 47 0.16 -1.39 -7.79
C VAL A 47 0.04 -0.23 -8.78
N PRO A 48 0.59 -0.27 -10.02
CA PRO A 48 0.49 0.85 -10.95
C PRO A 48 -0.95 1.15 -11.37
N ILE A 49 -1.83 0.13 -11.42
CA ILE A 49 -3.23 0.29 -11.79
C ILE A 49 -4.02 0.92 -10.63
N LEU A 50 -3.71 0.52 -9.40
CA LEU A 50 -4.45 0.89 -8.19
C LEU A 50 -3.81 2.04 -7.42
N ILE A 51 -2.82 2.71 -8.01
CA ILE A 51 -1.99 3.72 -7.36
C ILE A 51 -2.76 4.93 -6.82
N SER A 52 -3.89 5.26 -7.45
CA SER A 52 -4.79 6.33 -7.00
C SER A 52 -5.34 6.07 -5.59
N GLU A 53 -5.38 4.82 -5.16
CA GLU A 53 -5.83 4.40 -3.82
C GLU A 53 -4.72 4.46 -2.76
N ALA A 54 -3.48 4.81 -3.11
CA ALA A 54 -2.32 4.77 -2.20
C ALA A 54 -2.48 5.63 -0.95
N LYS A 55 -3.28 6.70 -1.04
CA LYS A 55 -3.57 7.60 0.08
C LYS A 55 -4.75 7.17 0.94
N ILE A 56 -5.51 6.16 0.50
CA ILE A 56 -6.68 5.70 1.23
C ILE A 56 -6.23 4.89 2.44
N GLN A 57 -6.83 5.19 3.58
CA GLN A 57 -6.59 4.51 4.83
C GLN A 57 -7.69 3.47 5.07
N ASP A 58 -7.31 2.34 5.65
CA ASP A 58 -8.27 1.37 6.18
C ASP A 58 -8.92 1.89 7.49
N PRO A 59 -9.89 1.16 8.06
CA PRO A 59 -10.52 1.52 9.33
C PRO A 59 -9.55 1.58 10.52
N GLU A 60 -8.35 1.01 10.39
CA GLU A 60 -7.28 1.07 11.39
C GLU A 60 -6.37 2.30 11.20
N GLY A 61 -6.65 3.15 10.21
CA GLY A 61 -5.86 4.32 9.85
C GLY A 61 -4.57 4.00 9.08
N LYS A 62 -4.43 2.77 8.56
CA LYS A 62 -3.24 2.29 7.86
C LYS A 62 -3.41 2.41 6.35
N THR A 63 -2.36 2.86 5.67
CA THR A 63 -2.30 2.91 4.20
C THR A 63 -1.78 1.59 3.61
N ALA A 64 -1.98 1.39 2.31
CA ALA A 64 -1.43 0.22 1.60
C ALA A 64 0.08 0.06 1.78
N LEU A 65 0.83 1.17 1.83
CA LEU A 65 2.26 1.16 2.12
C LEU A 65 2.55 0.57 3.51
N MET A 66 1.81 0.96 4.55
CA MET A 66 1.98 0.38 5.89
C MET A 66 1.74 -1.13 5.92
N HIS A 67 0.77 -1.63 5.14
CA HIS A 67 0.53 -3.07 5.00
C HIS A 67 1.68 -3.78 4.28
N ALA A 68 2.14 -3.26 3.15
CA ALA A 68 3.31 -3.80 2.42
C ALA A 68 4.55 -3.88 3.32
N ILE A 69 4.79 -2.82 4.09
CA ILE A 69 5.82 -2.72 5.12
C ILE A 69 5.69 -3.85 6.15
N THR A 70 4.50 -4.06 6.72
CA THR A 70 4.30 -5.09 7.74
C THR A 70 4.44 -6.51 7.20
N CYS A 71 4.11 -6.70 5.93
CA CYS A 71 4.22 -7.97 5.22
C CYS A 71 5.61 -8.19 4.59
N SER A 72 6.56 -7.28 4.80
CA SER A 72 7.91 -7.34 4.23
C SER A 72 7.96 -7.40 2.69
N GLN A 73 6.98 -6.76 2.03
CA GLN A 73 6.86 -6.73 0.57
C GLN A 73 7.70 -5.59 -0.01
N ILE A 74 9.01 -5.79 -0.08
CA ILE A 74 9.99 -4.75 -0.43
C ILE A 74 9.72 -4.16 -1.82
N ASP A 75 9.34 -4.98 -2.80
CA ASP A 75 9.08 -4.53 -4.18
C ASP A 75 7.90 -3.54 -4.23
N ILE A 76 6.83 -3.81 -3.48
CA ILE A 76 5.68 -2.91 -3.38
C ILE A 76 6.03 -1.66 -2.60
N VAL A 77 6.81 -1.79 -1.52
CA VAL A 77 7.29 -0.64 -0.76
C VAL A 77 8.10 0.27 -1.66
N GLN A 78 8.99 -0.26 -2.51
CA GLN A 78 9.77 0.53 -3.46
C GLN A 78 8.87 1.22 -4.50
N LEU A 79 7.93 0.50 -5.10
CA LEU A 79 7.00 1.06 -6.08
C LEU A 79 6.13 2.17 -5.48
N LEU A 80 5.55 1.95 -4.31
CA LEU A 80 4.73 2.96 -3.62
C LEU A 80 5.58 4.13 -3.12
N LEU A 81 6.79 3.88 -2.63
CA LEU A 81 7.66 4.92 -2.09
C LEU A 81 8.19 5.86 -3.19
N CYS A 82 8.54 5.33 -4.36
CA CYS A 82 8.93 6.15 -5.51
C CYS A 82 7.83 7.13 -5.91
N GLU A 83 6.57 6.74 -5.77
CA GLU A 83 5.41 7.51 -6.19
C GLU A 83 4.93 8.50 -5.11
N THR A 84 5.04 8.15 -3.82
CA THR A 84 4.72 9.06 -2.70
C THR A 84 5.77 10.14 -2.51
N GLN A 85 7.05 9.88 -2.85
CA GLN A 85 8.13 10.87 -2.73
C GLN A 85 7.94 12.11 -3.62
N ILE A 86 7.05 12.05 -4.62
CA ILE A 86 6.73 13.20 -5.47
C ILE A 86 5.80 14.21 -4.75
N GLN A 87 5.24 13.87 -3.58
CA GLN A 87 4.22 14.69 -2.90
C GLN A 87 4.55 15.11 -1.46
N ASP A 88 5.55 14.53 -0.81
CA ASP A 88 5.91 14.92 0.56
C ASP A 88 7.04 15.95 0.57
N PHE A 89 6.68 17.22 0.31
CA PHE A 89 7.50 18.36 0.73
C PHE A 89 7.45 18.57 2.27
N ASP A 90 6.62 17.81 3.00
CA ASP A 90 6.59 17.78 4.46
C ASP A 90 7.09 16.43 5.00
N GLY A 91 8.42 16.33 5.05
CA GLY A 91 9.16 15.12 5.32
C GLY A 91 8.88 14.48 6.68
N TRP A 92 9.05 13.14 6.69
CA TRP A 92 9.69 12.34 7.75
C TRP A 92 8.87 11.19 8.34
N SER A 93 7.54 11.09 8.18
CA SER A 93 6.77 10.13 9.01
C SER A 93 6.80 8.67 8.53
N VAL A 94 6.61 8.38 7.24
CA VAL A 94 6.45 6.98 6.78
C VAL A 94 7.79 6.23 6.68
N CYS A 95 8.82 6.89 6.13
CA CYS A 95 10.17 6.32 6.04
C CYS A 95 10.79 6.02 7.41
N THR A 96 10.60 6.90 8.40
CA THR A 96 11.24 6.71 9.72
C THR A 96 10.55 5.70 10.60
N LEU A 97 9.24 5.53 10.48
CA LEU A 97 8.54 4.39 11.07
C LEU A 97 9.01 3.07 10.46
N TRP A 98 9.30 3.04 9.15
CA TRP A 98 9.83 1.85 8.48
C TRP A 98 11.25 1.51 8.91
N LEU A 99 12.13 2.52 8.92
CA LEU A 99 13.49 2.39 9.43
C LEU A 99 13.45 1.94 10.89
N ARG A 100 12.62 2.51 11.77
CA ARG A 100 12.46 2.06 13.18
C ARG A 100 12.06 0.59 13.32
N ARG A 101 11.20 0.07 12.44
CA ARG A 101 10.74 -1.34 12.50
C ARG A 101 11.78 -2.32 11.97
N ILE A 102 12.52 -1.96 10.92
CA ILE A 102 13.60 -2.80 10.37
C ILE A 102 14.85 -2.72 11.24
N SER A 103 15.17 -1.54 11.77
CA SER A 103 16.30 -1.33 12.69
C SER A 103 15.99 -1.72 14.14
N ALA A 104 14.84 -2.32 14.45
CA ALA A 104 14.58 -2.89 15.77
C ALA A 104 15.50 -4.10 16.12
N ARG A 105 16.39 -4.52 15.22
CA ARG A 105 17.50 -5.44 15.54
C ARG A 105 18.85 -4.74 15.84
N LEU A 106 18.97 -3.42 15.67
CA LEU A 106 20.15 -2.65 16.07
C LEU A 106 19.76 -1.26 16.59
N ILE A 107 19.85 -1.12 17.91
CA ILE A 107 19.63 0.09 18.73
C ILE A 107 20.54 1.24 18.24
N TYR A 108 20.00 2.46 18.02
CA TYR A 108 20.34 3.68 18.80
C TYR A 108 19.60 4.95 18.33
N CYS A 109 19.40 5.82 19.32
CA CYS A 109 18.66 7.09 19.36
C CYS A 109 19.01 8.10 18.27
N VAL A 110 18.06 8.98 17.92
CA VAL A 110 18.16 10.46 18.08
C VAL A 110 16.79 11.09 17.87
N ASN A 111 16.41 11.87 18.87
CA ASN A 111 15.27 12.78 18.97
C ASN A 111 15.45 13.99 18.04
N PRO A 112 14.39 14.67 17.60
CA PRO A 112 14.46 16.12 17.42
C PRO A 112 13.50 16.82 18.39
N SER A 113 14.11 17.67 19.24
CA SER A 113 13.54 18.62 20.22
C SER A 113 12.64 18.05 21.32
#